data_AF-A0A3M7M9V9-F1
#
_entry.id   AF-A0A3M7M9V9-F1
#
_cell.length_a   1.000
_cell.length_b   1.000
_cell.length_c   1.000
_cell.angle_alpha   90.00
_cell.angle_beta   90.00
_cell.angle_gamma   90.00
#
_symmetry.space_group_name_H-M   'P 1'
#
loop_
_entity.id
_entity.type
_entity.pdbx_description
1 polymer ?
#
loop_
_entity_poly.entity_id
_entity_poly.type
_entity_poly.pdbx_seq_one_letter_code
_entity_poly.pdbx_strand_id
1 'polypeptide(L)'
;MLKNQSTLGHQKPYWDHIPSWKHVSSDEFISYRWQLRNTVQDKTKLYQFLREALPERLAPSKDAQLRRIRTKDDFIEEAIAAIKLAPMAIRLTPHVLSLVDWTKPLDDPIRKQFLPLRSGIIPDHKNLELDSLHEEADSPVPGLVHRYPGRALFLATSICPVYCRFCTRSYAVGGNTDTVSKKPQKPSRKRWEVVFQHIEQDETLQDIVVSGGDAYFLQPDHVKEIVYRLLNIPHIKRIRLASKGLAVAPGRILDDTDPWTDALIEVSNKGREMGKQVCLHTHINHANEITWITRLAANKLFKHGVIVRNQSVLLKGVNNHKDTLLDLIKTLADINIQPYYIYQCDMVQGIEDLRTPLQEIIDLDKELRGKLSGFMMPSFVIDLPGGGGKRLVSTVESYANGVATYSAPGLPGAKGKREYTYYDPKPVETKVLEEFQQEQLQALERGETLEEFFAQSAARARHSIALPRRVQQEPPQQPAPTGIPPEIMPEVSTPAYANA
;
A
#
# COMPACT_ATOMS: atom_id res chain seq x y z
N MET A 1 34.41 -17.75 9.36
CA MET A 1 34.24 -16.75 10.44
C MET A 1 35.43 -15.79 10.42
N LEU A 2 35.30 -14.68 9.70
CA LEU A 2 36.14 -13.49 9.86
C LEU A 2 35.13 -12.37 10.16
N LYS A 3 35.14 -11.87 11.39
CA LYS A 3 34.29 -10.77 11.83
C LYS A 3 34.59 -9.55 10.97
N ASN A 4 33.68 -9.17 10.08
CA ASN A 4 33.64 -7.87 9.42
C ASN A 4 33.22 -6.75 10.41
N GLN A 5 33.72 -6.81 11.66
CA GLN A 5 33.44 -5.82 12.69
C GLN A 5 34.03 -4.44 12.35
N SER A 6 34.98 -4.33 11.42
CA SER A 6 35.66 -3.05 11.14
C SER A 6 34.86 -2.08 10.27
N THR A 7 33.81 -2.50 9.55
CA THR A 7 33.03 -1.57 8.70
C THR A 7 31.81 -0.96 9.38
N LEU A 8 31.35 -1.53 10.50
CA LEU A 8 30.17 -1.05 11.23
C LEU A 8 30.51 0.07 12.22
N GLY A 9 31.70 0.03 12.83
CA GLY A 9 32.11 0.95 13.90
C GLY A 9 32.33 2.42 13.52
N HIS A 10 32.15 2.79 12.25
CA HIS A 10 32.34 4.16 11.75
C HIS A 10 31.05 4.86 11.30
N GLN A 11 29.92 4.15 11.27
CA GLN A 11 28.64 4.75 10.88
C GLN A 11 27.96 5.36 12.12
N LYS A 12 27.58 6.63 12.03
CA LYS A 12 26.84 7.30 13.10
C LYS A 12 25.50 6.56 13.30
N PRO A 13 25.18 6.10 14.51
CA PRO A 13 23.89 5.49 14.75
C PRO A 13 22.80 6.56 14.65
N TYR A 14 21.76 6.25 13.87
CA TYR A 14 20.71 7.22 13.53
C TYR A 14 19.59 7.21 14.56
N TRP A 15 19.63 6.30 15.55
CA TRP A 15 18.67 6.18 16.64
C TRP A 15 19.06 6.97 17.89
N ASP A 16 20.23 7.61 17.92
CA ASP A 16 20.83 8.26 19.09
C ASP A 16 19.99 9.43 19.62
N HIS A 17 19.12 9.97 18.78
CA HIS A 17 18.21 11.06 19.12
C HIS A 17 17.00 10.57 19.95
N ILE A 18 16.80 9.26 20.08
CA ILE A 18 15.81 8.66 20.98
C ILE A 18 16.48 8.39 22.33
N PRO A 19 16.06 9.06 23.43
CA PRO A 19 16.76 8.99 24.71
C PRO A 19 17.03 7.58 25.24
N SER A 20 16.05 6.68 25.15
CA SER A 20 16.12 5.28 25.61
C SER A 20 16.99 4.40 24.71
N TRP A 21 17.33 4.84 23.50
CA TRP A 21 18.17 4.10 22.56
C TRP A 21 19.57 4.70 22.38
N LYS A 22 19.86 5.85 23.00
CA LYS A 22 21.14 6.56 22.89
C LYS A 22 22.39 5.68 23.16
N HIS A 23 22.26 4.67 24.00
CA HIS A 23 23.35 3.77 24.39
C HIS A 23 23.24 2.36 23.78
N VAL A 24 22.27 2.14 22.88
CA VAL A 24 22.11 0.87 22.18
C VAL A 24 23.20 0.78 21.12
N SER A 25 24.02 -0.27 21.20
CA SER A 25 25.08 -0.52 20.23
C SER A 25 24.52 -0.87 18.84
N SER A 26 25.32 -0.72 17.78
CA SER A 26 24.91 -1.11 16.42
C SER A 26 24.56 -2.60 16.33
N ASP A 27 25.30 -3.46 17.01
CA ASP A 27 25.04 -4.91 17.04
C ASP A 27 23.67 -5.22 17.71
N GLU A 28 23.38 -4.56 18.83
CA GLU A 28 22.07 -4.70 19.48
C GLU A 28 20.93 -4.16 18.62
N PHE A 29 21.11 -3.00 17.99
CA PHE A 29 20.08 -2.41 17.14
C PHE A 29 19.82 -3.23 15.89
N ILE A 30 20.87 -3.82 15.29
CA ILE A 30 20.75 -4.72 14.13
C ILE A 30 19.99 -6.01 14.49
N SER A 31 20.12 -6.50 15.73
CA SER A 31 19.48 -7.73 16.16
C SER A 31 17.96 -7.69 15.95
N TYR A 32 17.44 -8.64 15.17
CA TYR A 32 16.00 -8.72 14.91
C TYR A 32 15.21 -9.05 16.18
N ARG A 33 15.76 -9.90 17.05
CA ARG A 33 15.17 -10.18 18.36
C ARG A 33 15.05 -8.92 19.21
N TRP A 34 16.06 -8.05 19.19
CA TRP A 34 16.01 -6.77 19.89
C TRP A 34 14.95 -5.83 19.29
N GLN A 35 14.88 -5.73 17.96
CA GLN A 35 13.84 -4.95 17.26
C GLN A 35 12.43 -5.42 17.64
N LEU A 36 12.18 -6.74 17.66
CA LEU A 36 10.89 -7.31 18.04
C LEU A 36 10.52 -7.03 19.50
N ARG A 37 11.48 -7.18 20.42
CA ARG A 37 11.25 -6.94 21.86
C ARG A 37 10.86 -5.48 22.14
N ASN A 38 11.46 -4.55 21.43
CA ASN A 38 11.26 -3.10 21.60
C ASN A 38 10.23 -2.52 20.62
N THR A 39 9.48 -3.36 19.91
CA THR A 39 8.41 -2.90 19.01
C THR A 39 7.28 -2.25 19.82
N VAL A 40 6.85 -1.06 19.39
CA VAL A 40 5.66 -0.35 19.87
C VAL A 40 4.44 -0.93 19.16
N GLN A 41 3.53 -1.56 19.90
CA GLN A 41 2.44 -2.36 19.31
C GLN A 41 1.07 -2.13 19.98
N ASP A 42 1.01 -1.18 20.91
CA ASP A 42 -0.20 -0.86 21.67
C ASP A 42 -0.16 0.61 22.11
N LYS A 43 -1.32 1.11 22.57
CA LYS A 43 -1.53 2.50 22.98
C LYS A 43 -0.60 2.90 24.15
N THR A 44 -0.34 1.99 25.09
CA THR A 44 0.51 2.24 26.26
C THR A 44 1.97 2.45 25.87
N LYS A 45 2.53 1.54 25.07
CA LYS A 45 3.90 1.67 24.57
C LYS A 45 4.06 2.89 23.67
N LEU A 46 3.05 3.21 22.85
CA LEU A 46 3.10 4.40 22.02
C LEU A 46 3.15 5.66 22.88
N TYR A 47 2.28 5.76 23.88
CA TYR A 47 2.27 6.90 24.80
C TYR A 47 3.63 7.10 25.47
N GLN A 48 4.21 6.03 26.01
CA GLN A 48 5.54 6.06 26.64
C GLN A 48 6.62 6.54 25.67
N PHE A 49 6.65 5.98 24.46
CA PHE A 49 7.62 6.38 23.44
C PHE A 49 7.46 7.85 23.05
N LEU A 50 6.24 8.31 22.76
CA LEU A 50 5.99 9.70 22.33
C LEU A 50 6.32 10.72 23.43
N ARG A 51 6.04 10.40 24.70
CA ARG A 51 6.41 11.25 25.86
C ARG A 51 7.90 11.56 25.89
N GLU A 52 8.70 10.56 25.55
CA GLU A 52 10.16 10.60 25.54
C GLU A 52 10.71 11.25 24.27
N ALA A 53 10.20 10.87 23.09
CA ALA A 53 10.78 11.25 21.80
C ALA A 53 10.41 12.67 21.36
N LEU A 54 9.23 13.18 21.74
CA LEU A 54 8.77 14.50 21.30
C LEU A 54 9.42 15.64 22.10
N PRO A 55 9.66 16.82 21.49
CA PRO A 55 9.93 18.05 22.23
C PRO A 55 8.65 18.61 22.86
N GLU A 56 8.77 19.49 23.86
CA GLU A 56 7.61 20.10 24.54
C GLU A 56 6.75 20.98 23.61
N ARG A 57 7.39 21.64 22.64
CA ARG A 57 6.72 22.50 21.64
C ARG A 57 7.04 22.02 20.23
N LEU A 58 6.04 22.09 19.37
CA LEU A 58 6.09 21.66 17.97
C LEU A 58 5.94 22.85 17.03
N ALA A 59 6.76 22.84 15.96
CA ALA A 59 6.62 23.79 14.87
C ALA A 59 5.27 23.60 14.14
N PRO A 60 4.70 24.66 13.57
CA PRO A 60 3.48 24.55 12.79
C PRO A 60 3.64 23.66 11.57
N SER A 61 2.63 22.81 11.34
CA SER A 61 2.50 22.03 10.12
C SER A 61 2.19 22.91 8.91
N LYS A 62 2.68 22.52 7.74
CA LYS A 62 2.23 23.05 6.45
C LYS A 62 0.76 22.71 6.21
N ASP A 63 0.33 21.53 6.66
CA ASP A 63 -1.06 21.09 6.62
C ASP A 63 -1.93 21.92 7.56
N ALA A 64 -2.93 22.60 7.00
CA ALA A 64 -3.85 23.44 7.75
C ALA A 64 -4.60 22.68 8.87
N GLN A 65 -4.93 21.41 8.66
CA GLN A 65 -5.68 20.59 9.63
C GLN A 65 -4.82 20.28 10.86
N LEU A 66 -3.50 20.20 10.68
CA LEU A 66 -2.55 19.88 11.76
C LEU A 66 -2.01 21.13 12.47
N ARG A 67 -2.38 22.35 12.01
CA ARG A 67 -1.88 23.60 12.59
C ARG A 67 -2.30 23.82 14.04
N ARG A 68 -3.34 23.17 14.55
CA ARG A 68 -3.71 23.30 15.96
C ARG A 68 -2.76 22.57 16.92
N ILE A 69 -2.03 21.58 16.41
CA ILE A 69 -1.11 20.77 17.20
C ILE A 69 0.17 21.58 17.42
N ARG A 70 0.43 21.96 18.67
CA ARG A 70 1.51 22.88 19.06
C ARG A 70 2.36 22.35 20.21
N THR A 71 1.85 21.42 20.98
CA THR A 71 2.54 20.84 22.14
C THR A 71 2.72 19.34 22.00
N LYS A 72 3.62 18.80 22.83
CA LYS A 72 3.77 17.35 23.02
C LYS A 72 2.45 16.67 23.37
N ASP A 73 1.68 17.26 24.28
CA ASP A 73 0.41 16.70 24.75
C ASP A 73 -0.63 16.67 23.63
N ASP A 74 -0.75 17.76 22.86
CA ASP A 74 -1.65 17.83 21.70
C ASP A 74 -1.35 16.67 20.73
N PHE A 75 -0.07 16.43 20.41
CA PHE A 75 0.31 15.39 19.47
C PHE A 75 -0.02 13.99 20.00
N ILE A 76 0.25 13.74 21.29
CA ILE A 76 -0.02 12.45 21.92
C ILE A 76 -1.53 12.17 21.93
N GLU A 77 -2.34 13.15 22.32
CA GLU A 77 -3.81 13.04 22.30
C GLU A 77 -4.30 12.71 20.88
N GLU A 78 -3.80 13.42 19.88
CA GLU A 78 -4.15 13.24 18.48
C GLU A 78 -3.77 11.85 17.94
N ALA A 79 -2.58 11.36 18.28
CA ALA A 79 -2.09 10.05 17.87
C ALA A 79 -2.89 8.91 18.53
N ILE A 80 -3.18 9.03 19.83
CA ILE A 80 -3.94 8.01 20.58
C ILE A 80 -5.40 7.98 20.12
N ALA A 81 -6.00 9.15 19.88
CA ALA A 81 -7.35 9.24 19.35
C ALA A 81 -7.44 8.68 17.91
N ALA A 82 -6.43 8.93 17.07
CA ALA A 82 -6.37 8.39 15.72
C ALA A 82 -6.38 6.86 15.67
N ILE A 83 -5.72 6.19 16.61
CA ILE A 83 -5.71 4.70 16.68
C ILE A 83 -7.11 4.13 16.85
N LYS A 84 -8.02 4.85 17.54
CA LYS A 84 -9.41 4.42 17.67
C LYS A 84 -10.18 4.48 16.36
N LEU A 85 -9.78 5.37 15.45
CA LEU A 85 -10.47 5.63 14.17
C LEU A 85 -9.83 4.88 12.99
N ALA A 86 -8.60 4.39 13.17
CA ALA A 86 -7.83 3.79 12.09
C ALA A 86 -8.18 2.31 11.87
N PRO A 87 -8.46 1.88 10.63
CA PRO A 87 -8.75 0.47 10.33
C PRO A 87 -7.54 -0.46 10.53
N MET A 88 -6.33 0.10 10.50
CA MET A 88 -5.09 -0.63 10.68
C MET A 88 -4.58 -0.52 12.12
N ALA A 89 -4.28 -1.66 12.73
CA ALA A 89 -3.64 -1.72 14.04
C ALA A 89 -2.24 -1.10 14.01
N ILE A 90 -1.75 -0.61 15.16
CA ILE A 90 -0.42 -0.05 15.27
C ILE A 90 0.64 -1.12 15.56
N ARG A 91 1.75 -1.07 14.81
CA ARG A 91 2.96 -1.83 15.10
C ARG A 91 4.16 -1.13 14.45
N LEU A 92 5.08 -0.63 15.26
CA LEU A 92 6.22 0.19 14.83
C LEU A 92 7.51 -0.38 15.41
N THR A 93 8.45 -0.73 14.55
CA THR A 93 9.79 -1.18 14.97
C THR A 93 10.63 0.00 15.46
N PRO A 94 11.59 -0.23 16.36
CA PRO A 94 12.60 0.79 16.69
C PRO A 94 13.29 1.38 15.46
N HIS A 95 13.57 0.55 14.45
CA HIS A 95 14.08 1.01 13.15
C HIS A 95 13.21 2.13 12.57
N VAL A 96 11.91 1.91 12.34
CA VAL A 96 11.01 2.92 11.76
C VAL A 96 10.89 4.15 12.64
N LEU A 97 10.77 3.97 13.96
CA LEU A 97 10.68 5.08 14.91
C LEU A 97 11.94 5.95 14.91
N SER A 98 13.10 5.36 14.62
CA SER A 98 14.38 6.09 14.50
C SER A 98 14.56 6.80 13.16
N LEU A 99 13.64 6.65 12.21
CA LEU A 99 13.69 7.38 10.93
C LEU A 99 12.89 8.68 10.95
N VAL A 100 11.96 8.81 11.91
CA VAL A 100 11.08 9.96 12.03
C VAL A 100 11.85 11.13 12.62
N ASP A 101 11.78 12.30 11.99
CA ASP A 101 12.24 13.55 12.61
C ASP A 101 11.24 14.00 13.67
N TRP A 102 11.45 13.55 14.92
CA TRP A 102 10.61 13.91 16.06
C TRP A 102 10.69 15.39 16.46
N THR A 103 11.59 16.18 15.86
CA THR A 103 11.60 17.65 16.03
C THR A 103 10.60 18.34 15.10
N LYS A 104 10.23 17.69 13.99
CA LYS A 104 9.23 18.16 13.01
C LYS A 104 8.22 17.06 12.64
N PRO A 105 7.59 16.42 13.64
CA PRO A 105 6.88 15.17 13.40
C PRO A 105 5.61 15.37 12.56
N LEU A 106 4.97 16.55 12.59
CA LEU A 106 3.71 16.80 11.87
C LEU A 106 3.84 16.63 10.36
N ASP A 107 4.96 17.08 9.79
CA ASP A 107 5.21 17.02 8.35
C ASP A 107 6.14 15.88 7.93
N ASP A 108 6.64 15.10 8.89
CA ASP A 108 7.58 14.01 8.62
C ASP A 108 6.95 12.93 7.70
N PRO A 109 7.59 12.60 6.56
CA PRO A 109 7.05 11.67 5.57
C PRO A 109 7.05 10.22 6.07
N ILE A 110 7.93 9.86 7.01
CA ILE A 110 7.96 8.51 7.57
C ILE A 110 6.80 8.35 8.55
N ARG A 111 6.59 9.29 9.48
CA ARG A 111 5.46 9.26 10.42
C ARG A 111 4.14 9.09 9.68
N LYS A 112 3.90 9.89 8.62
CA LYS A 112 2.65 9.87 7.84
C LYS A 112 2.28 8.47 7.33
N GLN A 113 3.28 7.64 7.02
CA GLN A 113 3.07 6.28 6.53
C GLN A 113 2.56 5.30 7.60
N PHE A 114 2.81 5.56 8.89
CA PHE A 114 2.59 4.56 9.95
C PHE A 114 1.76 5.06 11.14
N LEU A 115 1.88 6.34 11.52
CA LEU A 115 1.21 6.91 12.69
C LEU A 115 0.22 8.00 12.25
N PRO A 116 -1.10 7.72 12.19
CA PRO A 116 -2.09 8.74 11.90
C PRO A 116 -2.21 9.77 13.03
N LEU A 117 -2.73 10.95 12.69
CA LEU A 117 -3.18 11.96 13.64
C LEU A 117 -4.64 12.23 13.35
N ARG A 118 -5.48 12.32 14.39
CA ARG A 118 -6.93 12.38 14.25
C ARG A 118 -7.35 13.54 13.36
N SER A 119 -6.78 14.72 13.57
CA SER A 119 -7.08 15.93 12.78
C SER A 119 -6.78 15.76 11.29
N GLY A 120 -5.90 14.85 10.90
CA GLY A 120 -5.59 14.57 9.49
C GLY A 120 -6.48 13.47 8.87
N ILE A 121 -7.29 12.75 9.65
CA ILE A 121 -8.21 11.74 9.12
C ILE A 121 -9.44 12.46 8.55
N ILE A 122 -9.60 12.40 7.23
CA ILE A 122 -10.74 13.01 6.51
C ILE A 122 -11.80 11.96 6.13
N PRO A 123 -13.06 12.38 5.90
CA PRO A 123 -14.12 11.50 5.41
C PRO A 123 -13.72 10.77 4.12
N ASP A 124 -13.93 9.46 4.10
CA ASP A 124 -13.69 8.63 2.92
C ASP A 124 -14.65 8.98 1.77
N HIS A 125 -14.18 8.87 0.53
CA HIS A 125 -15.10 8.93 -0.61
C HIS A 125 -16.09 7.74 -0.53
N LYS A 126 -17.37 7.96 -0.87
CA LYS A 126 -18.47 6.97 -0.74
C LYS A 126 -18.29 5.61 -1.45
N ASN A 127 -17.26 5.49 -2.28
CA ASN A 127 -16.94 4.28 -3.05
C ASN A 127 -15.64 3.62 -2.55
N LEU A 128 -15.09 4.05 -1.41
CA LEU A 128 -14.01 3.33 -0.74
C LEU A 128 -14.59 2.13 0.00
N GLU A 129 -13.88 1.02 -0.10
CA GLU A 129 -14.25 -0.25 0.52
C GLU A 129 -13.03 -0.81 1.26
N LEU A 130 -13.26 -1.61 2.30
CA LEU A 130 -12.17 -2.26 3.02
C LEU A 130 -11.39 -3.25 2.12
N ASP A 131 -12.08 -4.06 1.33
CA ASP A 131 -11.50 -4.89 0.25
C ASP A 131 -11.76 -4.28 -1.14
N SER A 132 -11.25 -3.06 -1.36
CA SER A 132 -11.47 -2.33 -2.63
C SER A 132 -10.98 -3.07 -3.88
N LEU A 133 -10.07 -4.03 -3.72
CA LEU A 133 -9.50 -4.80 -4.83
C LEU A 133 -10.23 -6.14 -5.05
N HIS A 134 -11.27 -6.45 -4.28
CA HIS A 134 -12.01 -7.72 -4.33
C HIS A 134 -11.08 -8.94 -4.22
N GLU A 135 -10.08 -8.89 -3.35
CA GLU A 135 -9.17 -10.02 -3.13
C GLU A 135 -9.90 -11.22 -2.53
N GLU A 136 -10.90 -11.01 -1.67
CA GLU A 136 -11.71 -12.10 -1.09
C GLU A 136 -12.58 -12.77 -2.15
N ALA A 137 -13.26 -11.99 -3.00
CA ALA A 137 -14.07 -12.52 -4.09
C ALA A 137 -13.23 -13.21 -5.18
N ASP A 138 -11.97 -12.80 -5.34
CA ASP A 138 -11.00 -13.42 -6.25
C ASP A 138 -10.24 -14.60 -5.63
N SER A 139 -10.67 -15.12 -4.47
CA SER A 139 -10.01 -16.22 -3.78
C SER A 139 -10.71 -17.57 -4.01
N PRO A 140 -10.29 -18.40 -4.99
CA PRO A 140 -10.89 -19.74 -5.21
C PRO A 140 -10.72 -20.67 -4.01
N VAL A 141 -9.68 -20.46 -3.20
CA VAL A 141 -9.47 -21.13 -1.91
C VAL A 141 -8.97 -20.13 -0.87
N PRO A 142 -9.24 -20.33 0.44
CA PRO A 142 -8.79 -19.41 1.48
C PRO A 142 -7.28 -19.19 1.46
N GLY A 143 -6.87 -17.93 1.23
CA GLY A 143 -5.47 -17.54 1.22
C GLY A 143 -4.78 -17.62 -0.14
N LEU A 144 -5.50 -17.80 -1.24
CA LEU A 144 -4.97 -17.70 -2.59
C LEU A 144 -5.85 -16.79 -3.45
N VAL A 145 -5.38 -15.58 -3.76
CA VAL A 145 -6.07 -14.67 -4.67
C VAL A 145 -5.64 -14.97 -6.10
N HIS A 146 -6.57 -15.37 -6.97
CA HIS A 146 -6.33 -15.75 -8.35
C HIS A 146 -7.14 -14.86 -9.32
N ARG A 147 -6.70 -13.61 -9.46
CA ARG A 147 -7.34 -12.60 -10.33
C ARG A 147 -6.96 -12.72 -11.80
N TYR A 148 -5.69 -12.99 -12.08
CA TYR A 148 -5.14 -12.96 -13.43
C TYR A 148 -4.89 -14.37 -13.96
N PRO A 149 -5.01 -14.57 -15.28
CA PRO A 149 -4.53 -15.80 -15.90
C PRO A 149 -3.04 -16.04 -15.60
N GLY A 150 -2.74 -17.26 -15.19
CA GLY A 150 -1.39 -17.79 -15.01
C GLY A 150 -0.57 -17.22 -13.85
N ARG A 151 -1.20 -16.49 -12.91
CA ARG A 151 -0.53 -16.01 -11.70
C ARG A 151 -1.48 -15.83 -10.53
N ALA A 152 -0.99 -16.13 -9.34
CA ALA A 152 -1.77 -16.03 -8.11
C ALA A 152 -0.95 -15.41 -6.96
N LEU A 153 -1.66 -14.91 -5.96
CA LEU A 153 -1.12 -14.32 -4.75
C LEU A 153 -1.46 -15.22 -3.56
N PHE A 154 -0.45 -15.85 -3.00
CA PHE A 154 -0.51 -16.71 -1.84
C PHE A 154 -0.33 -15.89 -0.56
N LEU A 155 -1.41 -15.73 0.21
CA LEU A 155 -1.44 -15.06 1.51
C LEU A 155 -0.95 -16.00 2.62
N ALA A 156 0.36 -16.16 2.77
CA ALA A 156 0.99 -17.10 3.68
C ALA A 156 0.85 -16.74 5.17
N THR A 157 0.70 -15.45 5.48
CA THR A 157 0.51 -14.94 6.85
C THR A 157 -0.35 -13.68 6.82
N SER A 158 -0.95 -13.26 7.94
CA SER A 158 -1.59 -11.94 8.08
C SER A 158 -0.83 -11.00 9.02
N ILE A 159 0.44 -11.30 9.32
CA ILE A 159 1.26 -10.53 10.27
C ILE A 159 2.39 -9.83 9.51
N CYS A 160 2.66 -8.59 9.90
CA CYS A 160 3.78 -7.79 9.40
C CYS A 160 4.73 -7.41 10.53
N PRO A 161 6.02 -7.14 10.26
CA PRO A 161 6.92 -6.55 11.25
C PRO A 161 6.45 -5.15 11.69
N VAL A 162 5.88 -4.38 10.76
CA VAL A 162 5.19 -3.10 11.01
C VAL A 162 3.88 -3.05 10.24
N TYR A 163 2.91 -2.27 10.71
CA TYR A 163 1.67 -2.04 9.99
C TYR A 163 1.68 -0.65 9.35
N CYS A 164 1.64 -0.63 8.01
CA CYS A 164 1.51 0.60 7.24
C CYS A 164 0.06 1.08 7.36
N ARG A 165 -0.13 2.38 7.61
CA ARG A 165 -1.48 2.96 7.69
C ARG A 165 -2.27 2.73 6.40
N PHE A 166 -1.59 2.83 5.26
CA PHE A 166 -2.13 2.64 3.92
C PHE A 166 -2.16 1.16 3.48
N CYS A 167 -2.23 0.20 4.42
CA CYS A 167 -2.29 -1.22 4.08
C CYS A 167 -3.57 -1.53 3.30
N THR A 168 -3.40 -1.99 2.06
CA THR A 168 -4.50 -2.39 1.17
C THR A 168 -5.31 -3.57 1.69
N ARG A 169 -4.71 -4.34 2.61
CA ARG A 169 -5.31 -5.48 3.30
C ARG A 169 -5.62 -5.18 4.75
N SER A 170 -5.90 -3.92 5.10
CA SER A 170 -6.27 -3.54 6.47
C SER A 170 -7.49 -4.35 6.97
N TYR A 171 -8.33 -4.88 6.07
CA TYR A 171 -9.44 -5.79 6.39
C TYR A 171 -9.02 -7.15 6.97
N ALA A 172 -7.83 -7.66 6.64
CA ALA A 172 -7.38 -9.01 7.04
C ALA A 172 -6.03 -9.05 7.78
N VAL A 173 -5.17 -8.04 7.58
CA VAL A 173 -3.82 -7.96 8.17
C VAL A 173 -3.87 -7.33 9.56
N GLY A 174 -3.10 -7.90 10.49
CA GLY A 174 -2.98 -7.46 11.87
C GLY A 174 -4.10 -7.95 12.80
N GLY A 175 -4.09 -7.42 14.02
CA GLY A 175 -5.13 -7.68 15.00
C GLY A 175 -6.38 -6.84 14.76
N ASN A 176 -7.44 -7.15 15.52
CA ASN A 176 -8.66 -6.34 15.56
C ASN A 176 -8.33 -4.90 15.93
N THR A 177 -9.12 -3.98 15.39
CA THR A 177 -9.14 -2.57 15.78
C THR A 177 -10.52 -2.23 16.32
N ASP A 178 -10.67 -1.04 16.89
CA ASP A 178 -11.98 -0.54 17.34
C ASP A 178 -12.96 -0.44 16.15
N THR A 179 -12.42 -0.27 14.93
CA THR A 179 -13.16 -0.06 13.69
C THR A 179 -13.37 -1.29 12.80
N VAL A 180 -12.51 -2.31 12.92
CA VAL A 180 -12.45 -3.45 11.99
C VAL A 180 -12.16 -4.73 12.75
N SER A 181 -13.08 -5.70 12.64
CA SER A 181 -12.92 -7.06 13.16
C SER A 181 -12.24 -7.94 12.11
N LYS A 182 -11.18 -8.64 12.51
CA LYS A 182 -10.32 -9.41 11.61
C LYS A 182 -10.20 -10.84 12.08
N LYS A 183 -9.98 -11.76 11.13
CA LYS A 183 -9.67 -13.16 11.41
C LYS A 183 -8.19 -13.42 11.08
N PRO A 184 -7.25 -13.10 11.99
CA PRO A 184 -5.83 -13.17 11.70
C PRO A 184 -5.42 -14.60 11.30
N GLN A 185 -4.81 -14.70 10.13
CA GLN A 185 -4.32 -15.94 9.55
C GLN A 185 -2.83 -16.11 9.90
N LYS A 186 -2.55 -16.76 11.03
CA LYS A 186 -1.17 -17.15 11.37
C LYS A 186 -0.60 -18.14 10.33
N PRO A 187 0.74 -18.22 10.18
CA PRO A 187 1.38 -19.28 9.41
C PRO A 187 0.85 -20.65 9.84
N SER A 188 0.36 -21.44 8.89
CA SER A 188 -0.27 -22.73 9.16
C SER A 188 -0.10 -23.66 7.97
N ARG A 189 0.66 -24.74 8.16
CA ARG A 189 0.92 -25.77 7.16
C ARG A 189 -0.38 -26.37 6.62
N LYS A 190 -1.35 -26.64 7.50
CA LYS A 190 -2.68 -27.15 7.12
C LYS A 190 -3.42 -26.19 6.17
N ARG A 191 -3.30 -24.87 6.39
CA ARG A 191 -3.92 -23.87 5.51
C ARG A 191 -3.19 -23.77 4.18
N TRP A 192 -1.87 -23.81 4.22
CA TRP A 192 -1.03 -23.78 3.02
C TRP A 192 -1.23 -25.00 2.13
N GLU A 193 -1.52 -26.16 2.71
CA GLU A 193 -1.82 -27.38 1.95
C GLU A 193 -2.98 -27.18 0.96
N VAL A 194 -4.06 -26.52 1.39
CA VAL A 194 -5.21 -26.21 0.51
C VAL A 194 -4.79 -25.32 -0.65
N VAL A 195 -3.88 -24.37 -0.40
CA VAL A 195 -3.32 -23.49 -1.43
C VAL A 195 -2.44 -24.27 -2.40
N PHE A 196 -1.55 -25.14 -1.90
CA PHE A 196 -0.70 -25.96 -2.75
C PHE A 196 -1.51 -26.90 -3.63
N GLN A 197 -2.55 -27.55 -3.09
CA GLN A 197 -3.43 -28.42 -3.87
C GLN A 197 -4.06 -27.68 -5.06
N HIS A 198 -4.54 -26.45 -4.85
CA HIS A 198 -5.07 -25.64 -5.95
C HIS A 198 -4.00 -25.28 -6.98
N ILE A 199 -2.81 -24.87 -6.53
CA ILE A 199 -1.70 -24.51 -7.43
C ILE A 199 -1.21 -25.72 -8.23
N GLU A 200 -1.14 -26.89 -7.60
CA GLU A 200 -0.73 -28.16 -8.22
C GLU A 200 -1.74 -28.62 -9.29
N GLN A 201 -3.04 -28.38 -9.07
CA GLN A 201 -4.11 -28.75 -10.00
C GLN A 201 -4.27 -27.79 -11.19
N ASP A 202 -4.03 -26.50 -10.99
CA ASP A 202 -4.15 -25.50 -12.05
C ASP A 202 -2.82 -25.28 -12.78
N GLU A 203 -2.60 -26.04 -13.84
CA GLU A 203 -1.39 -25.98 -14.67
C GLU A 203 -1.20 -24.64 -15.41
N THR A 204 -2.23 -23.79 -15.46
CA THR A 204 -2.10 -22.47 -16.10
C THR A 204 -1.21 -21.54 -15.27
N LEU A 205 -1.11 -21.77 -13.96
CA LEU A 205 -0.30 -20.97 -13.04
C LEU A 205 1.19 -21.12 -13.32
N GLN A 206 1.89 -19.99 -13.47
CA GLN A 206 3.34 -19.99 -13.69
C GLN A 206 4.09 -19.05 -12.75
N ASP A 207 3.37 -18.16 -12.07
CA ASP A 207 3.95 -17.08 -11.28
C ASP A 207 3.18 -16.89 -9.96
N ILE A 208 3.85 -17.15 -8.83
CA ILE A 208 3.26 -17.10 -7.49
C ILE A 208 3.91 -15.99 -6.67
N VAL A 209 3.10 -15.08 -6.14
CA VAL A 209 3.53 -14.11 -5.12
C VAL A 209 3.24 -14.69 -3.74
N VAL A 210 4.26 -14.90 -2.93
CA VAL A 210 4.12 -15.25 -1.51
C VAL A 210 4.10 -13.96 -0.69
N SER A 211 2.96 -13.68 -0.06
CA SER A 211 2.66 -12.42 0.64
C SER A 211 1.61 -12.65 1.76
N GLY A 212 0.62 -11.77 1.87
CA GLY A 212 -0.36 -11.70 2.94
C GLY A 212 -0.17 -10.40 3.72
N GLY A 213 0.27 -10.53 4.97
CA GLY A 213 0.93 -9.47 5.71
C GLY A 213 2.31 -9.20 5.12
N ASP A 214 3.34 -9.86 5.66
CA ASP A 214 4.70 -9.71 5.16
C ASP A 214 5.45 -11.05 5.18
N ALA A 215 6.04 -11.45 4.03
CA ALA A 215 6.86 -12.65 3.94
C ALA A 215 8.09 -12.61 4.88
N TYR A 216 8.52 -11.40 5.30
CA TYR A 216 9.52 -11.23 6.34
C TYR A 216 9.08 -11.91 7.62
N PHE A 217 7.80 -11.88 8.01
CA PHE A 217 7.39 -12.45 9.29
C PHE A 217 7.47 -13.99 9.33
N LEU A 218 7.58 -14.65 8.18
CA LEU A 218 7.75 -16.10 8.12
C LEU A 218 9.04 -16.53 8.82
N GLN A 219 8.99 -17.72 9.41
CA GLN A 219 10.18 -18.35 9.96
C GLN A 219 11.05 -18.92 8.82
N PRO A 220 12.35 -19.09 9.04
CA PRO A 220 13.27 -19.57 8.00
C PRO A 220 12.83 -20.91 7.38
N ASP A 221 12.32 -21.84 8.20
CA ASP A 221 11.78 -23.13 7.75
C ASP A 221 10.52 -22.96 6.89
N HIS A 222 9.63 -22.03 7.25
CA HIS A 222 8.44 -21.71 6.46
C HIS A 222 8.79 -21.14 5.07
N VAL A 223 9.81 -20.27 4.98
CA VAL A 223 10.28 -19.74 3.70
C VAL A 223 10.78 -20.89 2.82
N LYS A 224 11.61 -21.78 3.38
CA LYS A 224 12.12 -22.95 2.66
C LYS A 224 11.00 -23.87 2.20
N GLU A 225 10.11 -24.26 3.10
CA GLU A 225 8.98 -25.16 2.82
C GLU A 225 8.11 -24.63 1.67
N ILE A 226 7.70 -23.36 1.74
CA ILE A 226 6.85 -22.76 0.72
C ILE A 226 7.58 -22.71 -0.62
N VAL A 227 8.79 -22.16 -0.66
CA VAL A 227 9.48 -21.92 -1.92
C VAL A 227 9.95 -23.23 -2.56
N TYR A 228 10.46 -24.20 -1.79
CA TYR A 228 10.83 -25.50 -2.33
C TYR A 228 9.65 -26.25 -2.91
N ARG A 229 8.48 -26.23 -2.24
CA ARG A 229 7.29 -26.87 -2.80
C ARG A 229 6.88 -26.22 -4.11
N LEU A 230 6.81 -24.90 -4.18
CA LEU A 230 6.52 -24.18 -5.42
C LEU A 230 7.57 -24.45 -6.52
N LEU A 231 8.86 -24.53 -6.17
CA LEU A 231 9.92 -24.85 -7.12
C LEU A 231 9.78 -26.27 -7.70
N ASN A 232 9.26 -27.23 -6.93
CA ASN A 232 9.06 -28.60 -7.39
C ASN A 232 7.81 -28.78 -8.28
N ILE A 233 6.90 -27.80 -8.32
CA ILE A 233 5.75 -27.83 -9.22
C ILE A 233 6.23 -27.50 -10.66
N PRO A 234 6.05 -28.39 -11.66
CA PRO A 234 6.67 -28.24 -12.99
C PRO A 234 6.30 -26.96 -13.74
N HIS A 235 5.03 -26.54 -13.70
CA HIS A 235 4.50 -25.36 -14.39
C HIS A 235 4.92 -24.04 -13.74
N ILE A 236 5.27 -24.02 -12.44
CA ILE A 236 5.72 -22.80 -11.76
C ILE A 236 7.11 -22.40 -12.26
N LYS A 237 7.24 -21.16 -12.74
CA LYS A 237 8.49 -20.58 -13.27
C LYS A 237 9.01 -19.40 -12.44
N ARG A 238 8.13 -18.71 -11.72
CA ARG A 238 8.43 -17.46 -11.03
C ARG A 238 7.81 -17.46 -9.63
N ILE A 239 8.60 -17.07 -8.64
CA ILE A 239 8.20 -16.93 -7.24
C ILE A 239 8.68 -15.58 -6.74
N ARG A 240 7.78 -14.81 -6.14
CA ARG A 240 8.08 -13.50 -5.57
C ARG A 240 7.75 -13.51 -4.09
N LEU A 241 8.73 -13.29 -3.24
CA LEU A 241 8.51 -13.04 -1.81
C LEU A 241 8.25 -11.54 -1.64
N ALA A 242 7.04 -11.15 -1.27
CA ALA A 242 6.68 -9.74 -1.07
C ALA A 242 6.90 -9.33 0.39
N SER A 243 7.71 -8.30 0.62
CA SER A 243 8.13 -7.91 1.96
C SER A 243 8.52 -6.43 2.10
N LYS A 244 7.95 -5.72 3.08
CA LYS A 244 8.43 -4.40 3.50
C LYS A 244 9.64 -4.50 4.46
N GLY A 245 10.04 -5.71 4.85
CA GLY A 245 11.09 -5.97 5.83
C GLY A 245 12.40 -5.23 5.61
N LEU A 246 12.87 -5.13 4.36
CA LEU A 246 14.09 -4.37 4.02
C LEU A 246 13.96 -2.86 4.31
N ALA A 247 12.76 -2.29 4.27
CA ALA A 247 12.52 -0.88 4.55
C ALA A 247 12.30 -0.59 6.05
N VAL A 248 11.81 -1.58 6.81
CA VAL A 248 11.25 -1.35 8.16
C VAL A 248 11.94 -2.15 9.27
N ALA A 249 12.73 -3.14 8.90
CA ALA A 249 13.56 -3.93 9.79
C ALA A 249 14.79 -4.54 9.03
N PRO A 250 15.58 -3.73 8.30
CA PRO A 250 16.71 -4.22 7.50
C PRO A 250 17.79 -4.93 8.32
N GLY A 251 17.87 -4.66 9.63
CA GLY A 251 18.81 -5.32 10.54
C GLY A 251 18.74 -6.85 10.48
N ARG A 252 17.56 -7.45 10.31
CA ARG A 252 17.43 -8.91 10.18
C ARG A 252 18.19 -9.49 8.98
N ILE A 253 18.38 -8.72 7.91
CA ILE A 253 19.19 -9.16 6.76
C ILE A 253 20.67 -9.32 7.16
N LEU A 254 21.13 -8.49 8.10
CA LEU A 254 22.50 -8.44 8.59
C LEU A 254 22.71 -9.25 9.88
N ASP A 255 21.64 -9.65 10.56
CA ASP A 255 21.70 -10.38 11.83
C ASP A 255 22.12 -11.83 11.60
N ASP A 256 23.40 -12.13 11.84
CA ASP A 256 23.96 -13.48 11.70
C ASP A 256 23.39 -14.50 12.72
N THR A 257 22.61 -14.04 13.71
CA THR A 257 21.90 -14.92 14.65
C THR A 257 20.51 -15.33 14.17
N ASP A 258 20.01 -14.74 13.08
CA ASP A 258 18.72 -15.07 12.47
C ASP A 258 18.92 -15.67 11.05
N PRO A 259 18.62 -16.97 10.84
CA PRO A 259 18.90 -17.63 9.58
C PRO A 259 17.88 -17.33 8.46
N TRP A 260 16.99 -16.33 8.64
CA TRP A 260 16.00 -15.96 7.63
C TRP A 260 16.63 -15.53 6.31
N THR A 261 17.72 -14.76 6.38
CA THR A 261 18.43 -14.29 5.19
C THR A 261 19.10 -15.42 4.45
N ASP A 262 19.70 -16.36 5.19
CA ASP A 262 20.31 -17.55 4.62
C ASP A 262 19.26 -18.42 3.93
N ALA A 263 18.07 -18.57 4.54
CA ALA A 263 16.95 -19.27 3.92
C ALA A 263 16.50 -18.60 2.60
N LEU A 264 16.38 -17.27 2.57
CA LEU A 264 16.05 -16.52 1.35
C LEU A 264 17.11 -16.72 0.26
N ILE A 265 18.40 -16.59 0.61
CA ILE A 265 19.52 -16.78 -0.33
C ILE A 265 19.51 -18.20 -0.87
N GLU A 266 19.35 -19.20 -0.01
CA GLU A 266 19.32 -20.62 -0.37
C GLU A 266 18.22 -20.92 -1.39
N VAL A 267 16.97 -20.53 -1.11
CA VAL A 267 15.87 -20.78 -2.04
C VAL A 267 15.98 -19.96 -3.33
N SER A 268 16.61 -18.78 -3.26
CA SER A 268 16.93 -17.99 -4.45
C SER A 268 17.95 -18.70 -5.34
N ASN A 269 19.03 -19.21 -4.75
CA ASN A 269 20.05 -19.99 -5.44
C ASN A 269 19.45 -21.26 -6.06
N LYS A 270 18.60 -21.98 -5.32
CA LYS A 270 17.90 -23.16 -5.84
C LYS A 270 17.04 -22.82 -7.06
N GLY A 271 16.29 -21.72 -6.99
CA GLY A 271 15.53 -21.23 -8.13
C GLY A 271 16.42 -21.07 -9.36
N ARG A 272 17.56 -20.39 -9.22
CA ARG A 272 18.52 -20.17 -10.32
C ARG A 272 19.07 -21.47 -10.89
N GLU A 273 19.45 -22.43 -10.05
CA GLU A 273 19.89 -23.77 -10.49
C GLU A 273 18.84 -24.48 -11.35
N MET A 274 17.56 -24.31 -11.01
CA MET A 274 16.43 -24.93 -11.72
C MET A 274 15.96 -24.10 -12.93
N GLY A 275 16.61 -22.98 -13.25
CA GLY A 275 16.17 -22.06 -14.30
C GLY A 275 14.86 -21.33 -13.97
N LYS A 276 14.50 -21.24 -12.69
CA LYS A 276 13.29 -20.56 -12.18
C LYS A 276 13.67 -19.27 -11.46
N GLN A 277 12.83 -18.24 -11.52
CA GLN A 277 13.10 -16.98 -10.81
C GLN A 277 12.52 -17.02 -9.40
N VAL A 278 13.35 -16.75 -8.39
CA VAL A 278 12.93 -16.50 -7.01
C VAL A 278 13.51 -15.15 -6.59
N CYS A 279 12.66 -14.16 -6.38
CA CYS A 279 13.09 -12.78 -6.09
C CYS A 279 12.34 -12.18 -4.90
N LEU A 280 12.94 -11.15 -4.32
CA LEU A 280 12.35 -10.34 -3.25
C LEU A 280 11.71 -9.09 -3.86
N HIS A 281 10.42 -8.88 -3.59
CA HIS A 281 9.75 -7.63 -3.91
C HIS A 281 9.62 -6.83 -2.62
N THR A 282 10.33 -5.71 -2.55
CA THR A 282 10.32 -4.79 -1.41
C THR A 282 9.43 -3.59 -1.61
N HIS A 283 9.21 -2.83 -0.53
CA HIS A 283 8.26 -1.73 -0.49
C HIS A 283 8.84 -0.52 0.23
N ILE A 284 9.40 0.43 -0.54
CA ILE A 284 10.05 1.64 -0.04
C ILE A 284 9.32 2.82 -0.69
N ASN A 285 8.89 3.80 0.11
CA ASN A 285 8.13 4.94 -0.37
C ASN A 285 8.89 6.26 -0.28
N HIS A 286 9.99 6.34 0.48
CA HIS A 286 10.76 7.57 0.64
C HIS A 286 12.24 7.26 0.82
N ALA A 287 13.14 8.10 0.29
CA ALA A 287 14.58 7.89 0.40
C ALA A 287 15.08 7.86 1.86
N ASN A 288 14.38 8.55 2.78
CA ASN A 288 14.66 8.50 4.22
C ASN A 288 14.47 7.10 4.85
N GLU A 289 13.80 6.15 4.18
CA GLU A 289 13.77 4.74 4.60
C GLU A 289 15.08 4.00 4.30
N ILE A 290 15.99 4.61 3.53
CA ILE A 290 17.26 4.02 3.08
C ILE A 290 18.41 4.54 3.94
N THR A 291 18.61 3.87 5.08
CA THR A 291 19.74 4.10 6.00
C THR A 291 21.01 3.37 5.58
N TRP A 292 22.11 3.58 6.30
CA TRP A 292 23.31 2.77 6.11
C TRP A 292 23.06 1.27 6.38
N ILE A 293 22.17 0.91 7.33
CA ILE A 293 21.78 -0.49 7.57
C ILE A 293 21.03 -1.04 6.34
N THR A 294 20.10 -0.27 5.78
CA THR A 294 19.37 -0.63 4.55
C THR A 294 20.33 -0.84 3.37
N ARG A 295 21.34 0.03 3.21
CA ARG A 295 22.36 -0.08 2.16
C ARG A 295 23.21 -1.34 2.30
N LEU A 296 23.66 -1.66 3.52
CA LEU A 296 24.40 -2.90 3.79
C LEU A 296 23.55 -4.13 3.53
N ALA A 297 22.28 -4.13 3.96
CA ALA A 297 21.34 -5.20 3.73
C ALA A 297 21.09 -5.44 2.24
N ALA A 298 20.81 -4.38 1.47
CA ALA A 298 20.65 -4.44 0.02
C ALA A 298 21.91 -4.97 -0.67
N ASN A 299 23.09 -4.50 -0.26
CA ASN A 299 24.37 -4.97 -0.81
C ASN A 299 24.63 -6.46 -0.49
N LYS A 300 24.27 -6.94 0.71
CA LYS A 300 24.35 -8.38 1.05
C LYS A 300 23.49 -9.20 0.09
N LEU A 301 22.22 -8.82 -0.10
CA LEU A 301 21.32 -9.51 -1.03
C LEU A 301 21.86 -9.49 -2.48
N PHE A 302 22.35 -8.33 -2.94
CA PHE A 302 22.92 -8.18 -4.27
C PHE A 302 24.15 -9.06 -4.50
N LYS A 303 25.10 -9.11 -3.55
CA LYS A 303 26.29 -9.97 -3.61
C LYS A 303 25.97 -11.46 -3.72
N HIS A 304 24.82 -11.88 -3.17
CA HIS A 304 24.34 -13.27 -3.25
C HIS A 304 23.43 -13.52 -4.46
N GLY A 305 23.29 -12.56 -5.38
CA GLY A 305 22.49 -12.70 -6.60
C GLY A 305 20.98 -12.71 -6.36
N VAL A 306 20.51 -12.24 -5.20
CA VAL A 306 19.08 -12.08 -4.92
C VAL A 306 18.59 -10.85 -5.67
N ILE A 307 17.68 -11.05 -6.62
CA ILE A 307 17.02 -9.94 -7.33
C ILE A 307 16.05 -9.26 -6.37
N VAL A 308 16.23 -7.96 -6.16
CA VAL A 308 15.33 -7.12 -5.36
C VAL A 308 14.64 -6.09 -6.25
N ARG A 309 13.32 -6.05 -6.19
CA ARG A 309 12.49 -5.07 -6.90
C ARG A 309 11.70 -4.21 -5.93
N ASN A 310 11.53 -2.93 -6.20
CA ASN A 310 10.78 -2.03 -5.34
C ASN A 310 9.40 -1.70 -5.89
N GLN A 311 8.40 -1.80 -5.03
CA GLN A 311 7.05 -1.30 -5.26
C GLN A 311 6.87 -0.10 -4.33
N SER A 312 6.60 1.10 -4.84
CA SER A 312 6.22 2.26 -4.04
C SER A 312 4.74 2.55 -4.23
N VAL A 313 4.13 3.25 -3.28
CA VAL A 313 2.78 3.83 -3.42
C VAL A 313 2.94 5.34 -3.39
N LEU A 314 2.27 6.04 -4.29
CA LEU A 314 2.19 7.48 -4.31
C LEU A 314 1.29 7.92 -3.16
N LEU A 315 1.87 8.62 -2.18
CA LEU A 315 1.23 9.01 -0.94
C LEU A 315 1.36 10.52 -0.74
N LYS A 316 0.21 11.17 -0.54
CA LYS A 316 0.13 12.62 -0.35
C LYS A 316 0.93 13.05 0.88
N GLY A 317 1.80 14.04 0.69
CA GLY A 317 2.68 14.57 1.73
C GLY A 317 3.81 13.63 2.14
N VAL A 318 4.04 12.54 1.40
CA VAL A 318 5.17 11.61 1.59
C VAL A 318 6.09 11.65 0.38
N ASN A 319 5.61 11.26 -0.80
CA ASN A 319 6.44 11.13 -2.00
C ASN A 319 5.77 11.65 -3.28
N ASN A 320 4.66 12.38 -3.13
CA ASN A 320 3.87 12.94 -4.22
C ASN A 320 4.47 14.24 -4.80
N HIS A 321 5.79 14.33 -4.86
CA HIS A 321 6.50 15.45 -5.44
C HIS A 321 7.64 14.94 -6.33
N LYS A 322 7.80 15.57 -7.49
CA LYS A 322 8.78 15.20 -8.53
C LYS A 322 10.17 14.96 -7.97
N ASP A 323 10.71 15.91 -7.20
CA ASP A 323 12.07 15.82 -6.68
C ASP A 323 12.22 14.70 -5.64
N THR A 324 11.19 14.48 -4.80
CA THR A 324 11.18 13.40 -3.81
C THR A 324 11.14 12.03 -4.47
N LEU A 325 10.32 11.88 -5.51
CA LEU A 325 10.17 10.62 -6.23
C LEU A 325 11.42 10.32 -7.09
N LEU A 326 12.02 11.35 -7.70
CA LEU A 326 13.29 11.23 -8.41
C LEU A 326 14.42 10.79 -7.46
N ASP A 327 14.50 11.38 -6.27
CA ASP A 327 15.48 11.03 -5.24
C ASP A 327 15.31 9.58 -4.76
N LEU A 328 14.07 9.15 -4.50
CA LEU A 328 13.76 7.75 -4.17
C LEU A 328 14.25 6.80 -5.28
N ILE A 329 13.88 7.06 -6.53
CA ILE A 329 14.20 6.16 -7.64
C ILE A 329 15.72 6.07 -7.85
N LYS A 330 16.43 7.20 -7.80
CA LYS A 330 17.89 7.23 -7.88
C LYS A 330 18.54 6.48 -6.73
N THR A 331 18.08 6.73 -5.50
CA THR A 331 18.62 6.08 -4.31
C THR A 331 18.43 4.55 -4.35
N LEU A 332 17.28 4.07 -4.85
CA LEU A 332 17.04 2.64 -5.07
C LEU A 332 18.01 2.06 -6.10
N ALA A 333 18.19 2.75 -7.23
CA ALA A 333 19.12 2.34 -8.28
C ALA A 333 20.56 2.24 -7.77
N ASP A 334 21.01 3.22 -6.98
CA ASP A 334 22.37 3.28 -6.40
C ASP A 334 22.66 2.12 -5.44
N ILE A 335 21.63 1.45 -4.90
CA ILE A 335 21.76 0.30 -4.00
C ILE A 335 21.35 -1.02 -4.67
N ASN A 336 21.30 -1.04 -6.00
CA ASN A 336 20.96 -2.20 -6.83
C ASN A 336 19.56 -2.79 -6.55
N ILE A 337 18.60 -1.93 -6.17
CA ILE A 337 17.19 -2.31 -6.10
C ILE A 337 16.51 -1.78 -7.36
N GLN A 338 15.89 -2.67 -8.14
CA GLN A 338 15.18 -2.30 -9.35
C GLN A 338 13.86 -1.59 -9.01
N PRO A 339 13.64 -0.32 -9.37
CA PRO A 339 12.34 0.32 -9.29
C PRO A 339 11.36 -0.42 -10.21
N TYR A 340 10.25 -0.94 -9.67
CA TYR A 340 9.33 -1.78 -10.44
C TYR A 340 7.97 -1.10 -10.65
N TYR A 341 7.29 -0.74 -9.56
CA TYR A 341 6.00 -0.05 -9.64
C TYR A 341 5.98 1.18 -8.75
N ILE A 342 5.30 2.22 -9.23
CA ILE A 342 4.74 3.29 -8.40
C ILE A 342 3.22 3.18 -8.54
N TYR A 343 2.56 2.79 -7.46
CA TYR A 343 1.12 2.61 -7.41
C TYR A 343 0.43 3.94 -7.10
N GLN A 344 -0.67 4.23 -7.80
CA GLN A 344 -1.70 5.12 -7.29
C GLN A 344 -2.21 4.54 -5.97
N CYS A 345 -2.45 5.40 -4.96
CA CYS A 345 -2.98 4.93 -3.69
C CYS A 345 -4.37 4.31 -3.88
N ASP A 346 -4.52 3.05 -3.44
CA ASP A 346 -5.75 2.27 -3.58
C ASP A 346 -6.92 2.93 -2.85
N MET A 347 -8.14 2.63 -3.30
CA MET A 347 -9.38 3.15 -2.73
C MET A 347 -9.82 2.37 -1.49
N VAL A 348 -8.93 2.25 -0.50
CA VAL A 348 -9.24 1.60 0.79
C VAL A 348 -9.66 2.61 1.85
N GLN A 349 -10.54 2.21 2.75
CA GLN A 349 -11.10 3.07 3.80
C GLN A 349 -10.04 3.53 4.83
N GLY A 350 -10.27 4.71 5.43
CA GLY A 350 -9.50 5.29 6.54
C GLY A 350 -8.19 5.98 6.15
N ILE A 351 -7.94 6.16 4.85
CA ILE A 351 -6.68 6.72 4.32
C ILE A 351 -6.89 7.75 3.21
N GLU A 352 -8.10 8.31 3.09
CA GLU A 352 -8.44 9.31 2.07
C GLU A 352 -7.44 10.49 2.03
N ASP A 353 -6.92 10.91 3.18
CA ASP A 353 -5.95 11.99 3.31
C ASP A 353 -4.56 11.66 2.72
N LEU A 354 -4.25 10.39 2.49
CA LEU A 354 -3.03 9.94 1.82
C LEU A 354 -3.21 9.77 0.31
N ARG A 355 -4.44 9.78 -0.21
CA ARG A 355 -4.70 9.63 -1.65
C ARG A 355 -4.38 10.92 -2.40
N THR A 356 -4.03 10.79 -3.67
CA THR A 356 -3.83 11.89 -4.62
C THR A 356 -4.85 11.78 -5.76
N PRO A 357 -5.21 12.87 -6.45
CA PRO A 357 -5.90 12.78 -7.74
C PRO A 357 -5.08 11.97 -8.76
N LEU A 358 -5.76 11.28 -9.68
CA LEU A 358 -5.09 10.52 -10.74
C LEU A 358 -4.22 11.42 -11.64
N GLN A 359 -4.61 12.68 -11.84
CA GLN A 359 -3.82 13.63 -12.63
C GLN A 359 -2.37 13.76 -12.11
N GLU A 360 -2.20 13.70 -10.79
CA GLU A 360 -0.89 13.90 -10.15
C GLU A 360 0.10 12.78 -10.50
N ILE A 361 -0.34 11.52 -10.48
CA ILE A 361 0.52 10.40 -10.86
C ILE A 361 0.83 10.40 -12.37
N ILE A 362 -0.11 10.85 -13.20
CA ILE A 362 0.07 10.99 -14.66
C ILE A 362 1.13 12.06 -14.96
N ASP A 363 1.07 13.20 -14.28
CA ASP A 363 2.01 14.29 -14.50
C ASP A 363 3.41 13.95 -13.96
N LEU A 364 3.49 13.27 -12.82
CA LEU A 364 4.77 12.76 -12.30
C LEU A 364 5.43 11.76 -13.26
N ASP A 365 4.67 10.84 -13.87
CA ASP A 365 5.21 9.92 -14.88
C ASP A 365 5.82 10.71 -16.05
N LYS A 366 5.07 11.68 -16.60
CA LYS A 366 5.55 12.54 -17.70
C LYS A 366 6.81 13.32 -17.31
N GLU A 367 6.82 13.92 -16.12
CA GLU A 367 7.92 14.77 -15.66
C GLU A 367 9.21 14.00 -15.37
N LEU A 368 9.11 12.72 -15.00
CA LEU A 368 10.27 11.90 -14.64
C LEU A 368 10.89 11.20 -15.85
N ARG A 369 10.12 10.93 -16.91
CA ARG A 369 10.64 10.38 -18.17
C ARG A 369 11.72 11.30 -18.75
N GLY A 370 12.85 10.70 -19.10
CA GLY A 370 14.04 11.41 -19.58
C GLY A 370 15.01 11.89 -18.49
N LYS A 371 14.64 11.81 -17.20
CA LYS A 371 15.54 12.15 -16.06
C LYS A 371 16.24 10.95 -15.43
N LEU A 372 15.84 9.75 -15.83
CA LEU A 372 16.29 8.47 -15.28
C LEU A 372 16.80 7.58 -16.41
N SER A 373 17.74 6.69 -16.09
CA SER A 373 18.11 5.58 -16.99
C SER A 373 16.88 4.75 -17.32
N GLY A 374 16.66 4.42 -18.59
CA GLY A 374 15.41 3.78 -19.03
C GLY A 374 15.06 2.48 -18.29
N PHE A 375 16.06 1.64 -17.98
CA PHE A 375 15.88 0.39 -17.22
C PHE A 375 15.59 0.58 -15.73
N MET A 376 15.74 1.80 -15.21
CA MET A 376 15.40 2.20 -13.85
C MET A 376 14.09 3.00 -13.77
N MET A 377 13.41 3.22 -14.89
CA MET A 377 12.09 3.85 -14.90
C MET A 377 11.04 2.83 -14.45
N PRO A 378 10.38 3.03 -13.28
CA PRO A 378 9.31 2.14 -12.85
C PRO A 378 8.06 2.33 -13.72
N SER A 379 7.17 1.33 -13.71
CA SER A 379 5.83 1.49 -14.26
C SER A 379 4.95 2.26 -13.27
N PHE A 380 4.31 3.32 -13.72
CA PHE A 380 3.29 4.05 -12.95
C PHE A 380 1.95 3.37 -13.17
N VAL A 381 1.37 2.81 -12.11
CA VAL A 381 0.22 1.91 -12.20
C VAL A 381 -0.89 2.28 -11.23
N ILE A 382 -2.11 1.91 -11.58
CA ILE A 382 -3.28 1.91 -10.72
C ILE A 382 -3.79 0.47 -10.60
N ASP A 383 -4.05 -0.03 -9.39
CA ASP A 383 -4.79 -1.28 -9.22
C ASP A 383 -6.29 -0.93 -9.18
N LEU A 384 -7.03 -1.40 -10.18
CA LEU A 384 -8.40 -0.97 -10.37
C LEU A 384 -9.33 -1.56 -9.30
N PRO A 385 -10.19 -0.73 -8.69
CA PRO A 385 -11.21 -1.17 -7.75
C PRO A 385 -12.08 -2.31 -8.31
N GLY A 386 -12.66 -3.13 -7.44
CA GLY A 386 -13.47 -4.28 -7.84
C GLY A 386 -12.66 -5.45 -8.41
N GLY A 387 -11.33 -5.39 -8.37
CA GLY A 387 -10.45 -6.43 -8.91
C GLY A 387 -10.30 -6.36 -10.43
N GLY A 388 -10.12 -5.16 -10.98
CA GLY A 388 -9.76 -4.94 -12.40
C GLY A 388 -8.28 -5.09 -12.70
N GLY A 389 -7.48 -5.21 -11.64
CA GLY A 389 -6.06 -5.41 -11.75
C GLY A 389 -5.30 -4.14 -12.12
N LYS A 390 -4.00 -4.30 -12.28
CA LYS A 390 -3.01 -3.24 -12.46
C LYS A 390 -3.06 -2.77 -13.91
N ARG A 391 -3.25 -1.47 -14.11
CA ARG A 391 -3.15 -0.79 -15.40
C ARG A 391 -2.12 0.30 -15.32
N LEU A 392 -1.47 0.58 -16.43
CA LEU A 392 -0.64 1.78 -16.53
C LEU A 392 -1.56 2.99 -16.41
N VAL A 393 -1.16 4.01 -15.66
CA VAL A 393 -1.98 5.23 -15.52
C VAL A 393 -2.19 5.94 -16.87
N SER A 394 -1.29 5.70 -17.83
CA SER A 394 -1.37 6.22 -19.20
C SER A 394 -2.42 5.51 -20.08
N THR A 395 -3.04 4.42 -19.64
CA THR A 395 -4.07 3.68 -20.41
C THR A 395 -5.48 3.98 -19.93
N VAL A 396 -5.71 5.19 -19.41
CA VAL A 396 -7.04 5.65 -19.00
C VAL A 396 -7.93 5.88 -20.23
N GLU A 397 -9.18 5.42 -20.17
CA GLU A 397 -10.14 5.54 -21.29
C GLU A 397 -10.79 6.92 -21.29
N SER A 398 -11.20 7.39 -20.12
CA SER A 398 -11.71 8.74 -19.90
C SER A 398 -11.41 9.20 -18.49
N TYR A 399 -11.16 10.48 -18.32
CA TYR A 399 -10.94 11.10 -17.01
C TYR A 399 -11.49 12.51 -17.00
N ALA A 400 -12.55 12.72 -16.24
CA ALA A 400 -13.21 14.02 -16.12
C ALA A 400 -13.78 14.20 -14.70
N ASN A 401 -13.67 15.42 -14.17
CA ASN A 401 -14.26 15.79 -12.88
C ASN A 401 -13.90 14.82 -11.72
N GLY A 402 -12.66 14.32 -11.71
CA GLY A 402 -12.16 13.41 -10.69
C GLY A 402 -12.65 11.97 -10.79
N VAL A 403 -13.20 11.57 -11.94
CA VAL A 403 -13.68 10.21 -12.21
C VAL A 403 -12.95 9.66 -13.42
N ALA A 404 -12.21 8.57 -13.21
CA ALA A 404 -11.43 7.92 -14.26
C ALA A 404 -12.00 6.53 -14.57
N THR A 405 -12.17 6.24 -15.86
CA THR A 405 -12.66 4.95 -16.35
C THR A 405 -11.54 4.18 -17.04
N TYR A 406 -11.48 2.88 -16.76
CA TYR A 406 -10.53 1.94 -17.34
C TYR A 406 -11.22 0.67 -17.82
N SER A 407 -10.62 0.03 -18.81
CA SER A 407 -10.95 -1.33 -19.24
C SER A 407 -9.91 -2.35 -18.75
N ALA A 408 -10.30 -3.63 -18.71
CA ALA A 408 -9.42 -4.71 -18.24
C ALA A 408 -9.40 -5.94 -19.16
N PRO A 409 -9.19 -5.79 -20.49
CA PRO A 409 -9.37 -6.87 -21.46
C PRO A 409 -8.50 -8.12 -21.24
N GLY A 410 -7.38 -7.98 -20.51
CA GLY A 410 -6.53 -9.12 -20.13
C GLY A 410 -7.06 -9.98 -18.97
N LEU A 411 -8.22 -9.65 -18.38
CA LEU A 411 -8.89 -10.48 -17.37
C LEU A 411 -9.93 -11.42 -18.01
N PRO A 412 -10.16 -12.60 -17.44
CA PRO A 412 -11.12 -13.55 -18.00
C PRO A 412 -12.58 -13.13 -17.76
N GLY A 413 -13.47 -13.67 -18.59
CA GLY A 413 -14.93 -13.60 -18.39
C GLY A 413 -15.49 -12.18 -18.33
N ALA A 414 -16.46 -11.96 -17.43
CA ALA A 414 -17.14 -10.67 -17.27
C ALA A 414 -16.18 -9.55 -16.82
N LYS A 415 -15.12 -9.89 -16.08
CA LYS A 415 -14.10 -8.91 -15.64
C LYS A 415 -13.35 -8.30 -16.83
N GLY A 416 -13.13 -9.07 -17.90
CA GLY A 416 -12.48 -8.57 -19.11
C GLY A 416 -13.32 -7.60 -19.93
N LYS A 417 -14.65 -7.62 -19.76
CA LYS A 417 -15.62 -6.89 -20.59
C LYS A 417 -16.27 -5.69 -19.90
N ARG A 418 -16.05 -5.53 -18.59
CA ARG A 418 -16.64 -4.43 -17.82
C ARG A 418 -15.69 -3.22 -17.76
N GLU A 419 -16.29 -2.07 -17.49
CA GLU A 419 -15.58 -0.86 -17.12
C GLU A 419 -15.32 -0.81 -15.62
N TYR A 420 -14.25 -0.11 -15.26
CA TYR A 420 -13.78 0.07 -13.90
C TYR A 420 -13.61 1.55 -13.63
N THR A 421 -14.04 1.99 -12.45
CA THR A 421 -14.01 3.42 -12.11
C THR A 421 -13.11 3.67 -10.90
N TYR A 422 -12.20 4.63 -11.05
CA TYR A 422 -11.45 5.24 -9.96
C TYR A 422 -12.00 6.62 -9.65
N TYR A 423 -12.04 6.98 -8.38
CA TYR A 423 -12.53 8.28 -7.91
C TYR A 423 -11.43 8.99 -7.14
N ASP A 424 -11.14 10.22 -7.55
CA ASP A 424 -10.18 11.08 -6.85
C ASP A 424 -10.64 11.40 -5.43
N PRO A 425 -9.68 11.65 -4.51
CA PRO A 425 -10.03 12.19 -3.21
C PRO A 425 -10.65 13.58 -3.33
N LYS A 426 -11.67 13.85 -2.51
CA LYS A 426 -12.37 15.14 -2.52
C LYS A 426 -11.82 16.06 -1.43
N PRO A 427 -11.66 17.37 -1.72
CA PRO A 427 -11.43 18.35 -0.66
C PRO A 427 -12.57 18.32 0.36
N VAL A 428 -12.22 18.48 1.64
CA VAL A 428 -13.19 18.49 2.74
C VAL A 428 -13.04 19.81 3.51
N GLU A 429 -14.16 20.50 3.72
CA GLU A 429 -14.22 21.69 4.56
C GLU A 429 -14.02 21.33 6.04
N THR A 430 -13.37 22.21 6.80
CA THR A 430 -13.02 21.94 8.21
C THR A 430 -14.23 21.64 9.10
N LYS A 431 -15.37 22.31 8.87
CA LYS A 431 -16.59 22.06 9.65
C LYS A 431 -17.12 20.64 9.43
N VAL A 432 -17.15 20.19 8.17
CA VAL A 432 -17.59 18.84 7.79
C VAL A 432 -16.67 17.78 8.38
N LEU A 433 -15.36 18.07 8.43
CA LEU A 433 -14.38 17.20 9.07
C LEU A 433 -14.64 17.02 10.56
N GLU A 434 -14.92 18.10 11.29
CA GLU A 434 -15.19 18.05 12.73
C GLU A 434 -16.48 17.30 13.06
N GLU A 435 -17.55 17.55 12.30
CA GLU A 435 -18.84 16.84 12.42
C GLU A 435 -18.65 15.33 12.15
N PHE A 436 -17.96 14.98 11.07
CA PHE A 436 -17.67 13.58 10.72
C PHE A 436 -16.92 12.83 11.82
N GLN A 437 -15.88 13.44 12.38
CA GLN A 437 -15.07 12.81 13.42
C GLN A 437 -15.88 12.59 14.72
N GLN A 438 -16.78 13.50 15.07
CA GLN A 438 -17.67 13.33 16.22
C GLN A 438 -18.67 12.18 15.99
N GLU A 439 -19.28 12.10 14.81
CA GLU A 439 -20.20 11.01 14.47
C GLU A 439 -19.52 9.64 14.51
N GLN A 440 -18.29 9.54 13.99
CA GLN A 440 -17.51 8.32 13.99
C GLN A 440 -17.18 7.85 15.42
N LEU A 441 -16.78 8.78 16.30
CA LEU A 441 -16.52 8.46 17.71
C LEU A 441 -17.77 7.98 18.43
N GLN A 442 -18.91 8.65 18.23
CA GLN A 442 -20.19 8.23 18.82
C GLN A 442 -20.65 6.85 18.31
N ALA A 443 -20.37 6.52 17.04
CA ALA A 443 -20.66 5.19 16.50
C ALA A 443 -19.82 4.09 17.16
N LEU A 444 -18.53 4.35 17.37
CA LEU A 444 -17.65 3.44 18.10
C LEU A 444 -18.09 3.24 19.56
N GLU A 445 -18.60 4.29 20.22
CA GLU A 445 -19.17 4.19 21.57
C GLU A 445 -20.43 3.31 21.63
N ARG A 446 -21.17 3.21 20.52
CA ARG A 446 -22.31 2.29 20.35
C ARG A 446 -21.88 0.87 19.91
N GLY A 447 -20.60 0.63 19.68
CA GLY A 447 -20.05 -0.65 19.25
C GLY A 447 -20.12 -0.92 17.75
N GLU A 448 -20.35 0.11 16.93
CA GLU A 448 -20.41 -0.01 15.47
C GLU A 448 -19.00 -0.05 14.84
N THR A 449 -18.80 -0.91 13.84
CA THR A 449 -17.59 -0.96 13.00
C THR A 449 -17.60 0.14 11.92
N LEU A 450 -16.47 0.35 11.22
CA LEU A 450 -16.42 1.28 10.09
C LEU A 450 -17.38 0.89 8.97
N GLU A 451 -17.46 -0.40 8.65
CA GLU A 451 -18.38 -0.88 7.60
C GLU A 451 -19.83 -0.55 7.96
N GLU A 452 -20.23 -0.81 9.20
CA GLU A 452 -21.58 -0.50 9.69
C GLU A 452 -21.86 1.01 9.70
N PHE A 453 -20.91 1.80 10.20
CA PHE A 453 -21.00 3.26 10.22
C PHE A 453 -21.16 3.83 8.80
N PHE A 454 -20.30 3.44 7.86
CA PHE A 454 -20.36 3.94 6.49
C PHE A 454 -21.59 3.42 5.72
N ALA A 455 -22.03 2.19 5.97
CA ALA A 455 -23.26 1.66 5.37
C ALA A 455 -24.51 2.47 5.82
N GLN A 456 -24.60 2.83 7.11
CA GLN A 456 -25.68 3.66 7.63
C GLN A 456 -25.60 5.10 7.12
N SER A 457 -24.40 5.69 7.10
CA SER A 457 -24.18 7.04 6.57
C SER A 457 -24.56 7.15 5.10
N ALA A 458 -24.22 6.13 4.28
CA ALA A 458 -24.66 6.04 2.89
C ALA A 458 -26.19 5.91 2.77
N ALA A 459 -26.86 5.19 3.67
CA ALA A 459 -28.31 5.08 3.71
C ALA A 459 -29.00 6.39 4.10
N ARG A 460 -28.46 7.12 5.09
CA ARG A 460 -28.94 8.45 5.53
C ARG A 460 -28.75 9.50 4.44
N ALA A 461 -27.61 9.50 3.74
CA ALA A 461 -27.37 10.38 2.59
C ALA A 461 -28.41 10.16 1.48
N ARG A 462 -28.82 8.92 1.22
CA ARG A 462 -29.91 8.59 0.27
C ARG A 462 -31.28 9.11 0.71
N HIS A 463 -31.53 9.24 2.01
CA HIS A 463 -32.78 9.78 2.56
C HIS A 463 -32.79 11.31 2.69
N SER A 464 -31.62 11.96 2.69
CA SER A 464 -31.47 13.41 2.76
C SER A 464 -31.58 14.14 1.42
N ILE A 465 -31.66 13.43 0.30
CA ILE A 465 -32.02 14.03 -0.99
C ILE A 465 -33.55 14.10 -1.07
N ALA A 466 -34.12 15.17 -0.50
CA ALA A 466 -35.44 15.59 -0.90
C ALA A 466 -35.37 16.00 -2.38
N LEU A 467 -35.84 15.13 -3.28
CA LEU A 467 -36.11 15.52 -4.66
C LEU A 467 -36.97 16.80 -4.62
N PRO A 468 -36.60 17.87 -5.34
CA PRO A 468 -37.43 19.07 -5.37
C PRO A 468 -38.83 18.68 -5.85
N ARG A 469 -39.85 19.17 -5.14
CA ARG A 469 -41.27 18.97 -5.49
C ARG A 469 -41.44 19.23 -6.98
N ARG A 470 -41.99 18.23 -7.70
CA ARG A 470 -42.49 18.36 -9.07
C ARG A 470 -43.22 19.69 -9.19
N VAL A 471 -42.65 20.64 -9.94
CA VAL A 471 -43.43 21.72 -10.52
C VAL A 471 -44.40 21.04 -11.47
N GLN A 472 -45.70 21.21 -11.23
CA GLN A 472 -46.75 20.78 -12.16
C GLN A 472 -46.51 21.50 -13.48
N GLN A 473 -45.99 20.79 -14.47
CA GLN A 473 -45.97 21.25 -15.86
C GLN A 473 -47.39 21.06 -16.39
N GLU A 474 -48.00 22.15 -16.87
CA GLU A 474 -49.24 22.12 -17.64
C GLU A 474 -49.10 21.20 -18.87
N PRO A 475 -50.18 20.56 -19.33
CA PRO A 475 -50.10 19.64 -20.46
C PRO A 475 -49.75 20.39 -21.75
N PRO A 476 -48.89 19.83 -22.61
CA PRO A 476 -48.54 20.45 -23.88
C PRO A 476 -49.73 20.48 -24.84
N GLN A 477 -50.01 21.65 -25.42
CA GLN A 477 -50.94 21.83 -26.53
C GLN A 477 -50.44 21.08 -27.78
N GLN A 478 -51.35 20.35 -28.42
CA GLN A 478 -51.07 19.62 -29.66
C GLN A 478 -50.77 20.58 -30.83
N PRO A 479 -49.69 20.38 -31.60
CA PRO A 479 -49.50 21.11 -32.85
C PRO A 479 -50.38 20.53 -33.97
N ALA A 480 -50.95 21.42 -34.78
CA ALA A 480 -51.77 21.11 -35.96
C ALA A 480 -50.91 20.52 -37.12
N PRO A 481 -51.49 19.68 -37.99
CA PRO A 481 -50.75 19.00 -39.05
C PRO A 481 -50.51 19.93 -40.24
N THR A 482 -49.26 20.01 -40.72
CA THR A 482 -48.95 20.57 -42.03
C THR A 482 -48.06 19.60 -42.81
N GLY A 483 -48.46 19.36 -44.06
CA GLY A 483 -47.99 18.27 -44.92
C GLY A 483 -46.61 18.47 -45.54
N ILE A 484 -46.12 17.36 -46.10
CA ILE A 484 -44.86 17.20 -46.84
C ILE A 484 -45.05 17.68 -48.29
N PRO A 485 -44.00 18.28 -48.90
CA PRO A 485 -43.61 17.90 -50.27
C PRO A 485 -42.12 17.51 -50.40
N PRO A 486 -41.74 16.79 -51.48
CA PRO A 486 -40.58 15.89 -51.52
C PRO A 486 -39.35 16.43 -52.30
N GLU A 487 -38.26 15.65 -52.22
CA GLU A 487 -37.01 15.68 -53.03
C GLU A 487 -36.04 16.83 -52.68
N ILE A 488 -34.71 16.65 -52.53
CA ILE A 488 -33.73 15.96 -53.40
C ILE A 488 -32.55 15.45 -52.52
N MET A 489 -32.12 14.20 -52.71
CA MET A 489 -30.82 13.69 -52.22
C MET A 489 -29.69 14.04 -53.18
N PRO A 490 -28.46 14.22 -52.66
CA PRO A 490 -27.30 13.68 -53.36
C PRO A 490 -26.40 12.80 -52.47
N GLU A 491 -25.57 12.05 -53.17
CA GLU A 491 -24.96 10.77 -52.86
C GLU A 491 -23.81 10.78 -51.84
N VAL A 492 -23.63 9.61 -51.24
CA VAL A 492 -22.54 9.26 -50.32
C VAL A 492 -21.33 8.81 -51.13
N SER A 493 -20.19 9.51 -50.96
CA SER A 493 -18.89 9.06 -51.48
C SER A 493 -18.09 8.33 -50.40
N THR A 494 -17.77 7.05 -50.65
CA THR A 494 -16.82 6.23 -49.88
C THR A 494 -15.37 6.55 -50.28
N PRO A 495 -14.39 6.57 -49.35
CA PRO A 495 -12.99 6.64 -49.72
C PRO A 495 -12.38 5.23 -49.91
N ALA A 496 -11.71 5.07 -51.05
CA ALA A 496 -10.89 3.92 -51.39
C ALA A 496 -9.53 3.96 -50.67
N TYR A 497 -9.12 2.82 -50.09
CA TYR A 497 -7.75 2.58 -49.66
C TYR A 497 -6.95 2.00 -50.83
N ALA A 498 -5.85 2.66 -51.18
CA ALA A 498 -4.87 2.17 -52.14
C ALA A 498 -3.70 1.50 -51.40
N ASN A 499 -3.28 0.34 -51.92
CA ASN A 499 -2.03 -0.33 -51.57
C ASN A 499 -0.82 0.46 -52.09
N ALA A 500 0.21 0.59 -51.27
CA ALA A 500 1.62 0.66 -51.65
C ALA A 500 2.48 0.23 -50.44
#